data_AF-A0A7X5DX93-F1
#
_entry.id   AF-A0A7X5DX93-F1
#
_cell.length_a   1.000
_cell.length_b   1.000
_cell.length_c   1.000
_cell.angle_alpha   90.00
_cell.angle_beta   90.00
_cell.angle_gamma   90.00
#
_symmetry.space_group_name_H-M   'P 1'
#
loop_
_entity.id
_entity.type
_entity.pdbx_description
1 polymer ?
#
loop_
_entity_poly.entity_id
_entity_poly.type
_entity_poly.pdbx_seq_one_letter_code
_entity_poly.pdbx_strand_id
1 'polypeptide(L)'
;MFERFADYMYYLLTAPFKRVRKEINQWYLLFKVLGKRLDEAKEALQRARDETMVATCSPLMLQEHGRDRGLSRYEGEELESYRKRIALHSQVCSLGGTNEGIILAVKSLGYDNVAVIPAREYYG
;
A
#
# COMPACT_ATOMS: atom_id res chain seq x y z
N MET A 1 -8.94 -13.03 19.73
CA MET A 1 -8.44 -13.42 18.40
C MET A 1 -7.08 -14.07 18.60
N PHE A 2 -6.72 -15.13 17.87
CA PHE A 2 -5.41 -15.78 18.04
C PHE A 2 -4.30 -14.94 17.40
N GLU A 3 -3.17 -14.77 18.10
CA GLU A 3 -2.02 -14.02 17.57
C GLU A 3 -1.13 -14.88 16.66
N ARG A 4 -1.02 -16.18 16.94
CA ARG A 4 -0.15 -17.12 16.23
C ARG A 4 -0.93 -18.27 15.62
N PHE A 5 -0.52 -18.71 14.42
CA PHE A 5 -1.14 -19.87 13.77
C PHE A 5 -1.02 -21.16 14.60
N ALA A 6 0.06 -21.34 15.35
CA ALA A 6 0.25 -22.52 16.20
C ALA A 6 -0.88 -22.70 17.23
N ASP A 7 -1.31 -21.60 17.86
CA ASP A 7 -2.39 -21.59 18.85
C ASP A 7 -3.75 -21.81 18.20
N TYR A 8 -3.97 -21.20 17.04
CA TYR A 8 -5.19 -21.39 16.26
C TYR A 8 -5.35 -22.85 15.80
N MET A 9 -4.31 -23.43 15.22
CA MET A 9 -4.34 -24.83 14.76
C MET A 9 -4.54 -25.80 15.93
N TYR A 10 -3.91 -25.54 17.08
CA TYR A 10 -4.16 -26.34 18.28
C TYR A 10 -5.60 -26.20 18.78
N TYR A 11 -6.16 -24.99 18.76
CA TYR A 11 -7.56 -24.75 19.10
C TYR A 11 -8.52 -25.52 18.18
N LEU A 12 -8.21 -25.67 16.88
CA LEU A 12 -9.04 -26.39 15.92
C LEU A 12 -9.10 -27.92 16.16
N LEU A 13 -8.18 -28.50 16.94
CA LEU A 13 -8.22 -29.94 17.22
C LEU A 13 -9.50 -30.35 17.95
N THR A 14 -9.91 -31.61 17.79
CA THR A 14 -10.98 -32.20 18.62
C THR A 14 -10.47 -32.54 20.02
N ALA A 15 -11.38 -32.68 20.99
CA ALA A 15 -11.05 -32.88 22.40
C ALA A 15 -10.10 -34.06 22.69
N PRO A 16 -10.19 -35.24 22.03
CA PRO A 16 -9.27 -36.35 22.26
C PRO A 16 -7.79 -35.97 22.08
N PHE A 17 -7.49 -35.09 21.13
CA PHE A 17 -6.12 -34.66 20.84
C PHE A 17 -5.60 -33.58 21.79
N LYS A 18 -6.40 -33.11 22.75
CA LYS A 18 -6.03 -32.08 23.73
C LYS A 18 -5.98 -32.60 25.17
N ARG A 19 -6.08 -33.92 25.37
CA ARG A 19 -6.17 -34.54 26.71
C ARG A 19 -4.89 -34.39 27.53
N VAL A 20 -3.73 -34.29 26.88
CA VAL A 20 -2.44 -34.06 27.52
C VAL A 20 -2.13 -32.57 27.62
N ARG A 21 -1.27 -32.20 28.58
CA ARG A 21 -0.80 -30.83 28.73
C ARG A 21 -0.22 -30.31 27.41
N LYS A 22 -0.59 -29.07 27.04
CA LYS A 22 -0.30 -28.47 25.75
C LYS A 22 1.21 -28.46 25.44
N GLU A 23 2.04 -28.25 26.45
CA GLU A 23 3.50 -28.10 26.34
C GLU A 23 4.20 -29.37 25.88
N ILE A 24 3.66 -30.55 26.23
CA ILE A 24 4.18 -31.87 25.86
C ILE A 24 3.37 -32.53 24.74
N ASN A 25 2.31 -31.86 24.27
CA ASN A 25 1.43 -32.39 23.24
C ASN A 25 2.15 -32.40 21.88
N GLN A 26 2.34 -33.59 21.31
CA GLN A 26 3.05 -33.76 20.05
C GLN A 26 2.41 -32.99 18.88
N TRP A 27 1.08 -32.88 18.85
CA TRP A 27 0.39 -32.06 17.86
C TRP A 27 0.72 -30.58 18.03
N TYR A 28 0.78 -30.09 19.28
CA TYR A 28 1.18 -28.71 19.52
C TYR A 28 2.64 -28.46 19.17
N LEU A 29 3.54 -29.41 19.43
CA LEU A 29 4.94 -29.32 19.01
C LEU A 29 5.07 -29.20 17.49
N LEU A 30 4.33 -30.03 16.74
CA LEU A 30 4.24 -29.93 15.28
C LEU A 30 3.71 -28.57 14.83
N PHE A 31 2.62 -28.09 15.45
CA PHE A 31 2.02 -26.81 15.12
C PHE A 31 2.89 -25.61 15.44
N LYS A 32 3.83 -25.69 16.39
CA LYS A 32 4.82 -24.63 16.59
C LYS A 32 5.74 -24.47 15.37
N VAL A 33 6.11 -25.57 14.73
CA VAL A 33 6.94 -25.53 13.51
C VAL A 33 6.12 -25.05 12.32
N LEU A 34 4.96 -25.67 12.07
CA LEU A 34 4.09 -25.30 10.94
C LEU A 34 3.54 -23.88 11.09
N GLY A 35 3.12 -23.52 12.29
CA GLY A 35 2.51 -22.23 12.60
C GLY A 35 3.47 -21.08 12.34
N LYS A 36 4.74 -21.22 12.77
CA LYS A 36 5.77 -20.23 12.47
C LYS A 36 5.91 -19.98 10.96
N ARG A 37 5.90 -21.04 10.13
CA ARG A 37 5.98 -20.89 8.67
C ARG A 37 4.76 -20.18 8.08
N LEU A 38 3.58 -20.43 8.63
CA LEU A 38 2.36 -19.75 8.20
C LEU A 38 2.33 -18.29 8.65
N ASP A 39 2.83 -17.97 9.85
CA ASP A 39 2.97 -16.61 10.34
C ASP A 39 3.93 -15.82 9.41
N GLU A 40 5.10 -16.38 9.09
CA GLU A 40 6.08 -15.82 8.15
C GLU A 40 5.47 -15.59 6.75
N ALA A 41 4.71 -16.56 6.23
CA ALA A 41 4.05 -16.45 4.93
C ALA A 41 2.97 -15.36 4.92
N LYS A 42 2.17 -15.26 5.99
CA LYS A 42 1.16 -14.22 6.13
C LYS A 42 1.80 -12.83 6.16
N GLU A 43 2.87 -12.64 6.92
CA GLU A 43 3.61 -11.38 6.96
C GLU A 43 4.18 -11.01 5.58
N ALA A 44 4.74 -11.99 4.85
CA ALA A 44 5.22 -11.77 3.49
C ALA A 44 4.10 -11.32 2.54
N LEU A 45 2.92 -11.95 2.61
CA LEU A 45 1.75 -11.56 1.80
C LEU A 45 1.24 -10.16 2.15
N GLN A 46 1.21 -9.81 3.44
CA GLN A 46 0.81 -8.48 3.88
C GLN A 46 1.79 -7.41 3.38
N ARG A 47 3.10 -7.65 3.50
CA ARG A 47 4.12 -6.76 2.93
C ARG A 47 3.95 -6.61 1.42
N ALA A 48 3.76 -7.71 0.68
CA ALA A 48 3.53 -7.66 -0.75
C ALA A 48 2.27 -6.84 -1.11
N ARG A 49 1.19 -6.99 -0.33
CA ARG A 49 -0.02 -6.18 -0.48
C ARG A 49 0.27 -4.69 -0.27
N ASP A 50 1.06 -4.33 0.74
CA ASP A 50 1.38 -2.93 1.00
C ASP A 50 2.24 -2.34 -0.13
N GLU A 51 3.26 -3.08 -0.59
CA GLU A 51 4.15 -2.64 -1.67
C GLU A 51 3.46 -2.54 -3.03
N THR A 52 2.42 -3.33 -3.27
CA THR A 52 1.63 -3.28 -4.52
C THR A 52 0.62 -2.13 -4.56
N MET A 53 0.38 -1.46 -3.44
CA MET A 53 -0.60 -0.38 -3.35
C MET A 53 0.08 0.99 -3.31
N VAL A 54 -0.25 1.87 -4.27
CA VAL A 54 0.31 3.25 -4.34
C VAL A 54 0.10 4.03 -3.05
N ALA A 55 -0.93 3.73 -2.24
CA ALA A 55 -1.17 4.44 -0.99
C ALA A 55 -0.20 4.04 0.15
N THR A 56 0.29 2.80 0.17
CA THR A 56 1.02 2.24 1.32
C THR A 56 2.42 1.74 0.99
N CYS A 57 2.79 1.68 -0.30
CA CYS A 57 4.07 1.16 -0.72
C CYS A 57 5.24 2.00 -0.21
N SER A 58 6.40 1.35 -0.07
CA SER A 58 7.65 2.00 0.28
C SER A 58 8.08 3.05 -0.76
N PRO A 59 8.99 3.98 -0.38
CA PRO A 59 9.59 4.94 -1.31
C PRO A 59 10.23 4.30 -2.54
N LEU A 60 10.82 3.11 -2.40
CA LEU A 60 11.47 2.39 -3.49
C LEU A 60 10.44 1.89 -4.49
N MET A 61 9.40 1.19 -4.02
CA MET A 61 8.32 0.68 -4.89
C MET A 61 7.48 1.80 -5.50
N LEU A 62 7.36 2.94 -4.81
CA LEU A 62 6.65 4.10 -5.35
C LEU A 62 7.29 4.62 -6.65
N GLN A 63 8.62 4.49 -6.80
CA GLN A 63 9.30 4.86 -8.04
C GLN A 63 8.90 3.95 -9.20
N GLU A 64 8.77 2.65 -8.96
CA GLU A 64 8.33 1.68 -9.98
C GLU A 64 6.88 1.95 -10.39
N HIS A 65 5.97 2.21 -9.43
CA HIS A 65 4.59 2.62 -9.74
C HIS A 65 4.50 3.89 -10.59
N GLY A 66 5.42 4.84 -10.36
CA GLY A 66 5.53 6.04 -11.19
C GLY A 66 6.07 5.75 -12.58
N ARG A 67 7.11 4.92 -12.69
CA ARG A 67 7.71 4.50 -13.97
C ARG A 67 6.68 3.84 -14.88
N ASP A 68 5.82 2.97 -14.35
CA ASP A 68 4.72 2.33 -15.11
C ASP A 68 3.76 3.35 -15.75
N ARG A 69 3.68 4.57 -15.20
CA ARG A 69 2.85 5.68 -15.69
C ARG A 69 3.67 6.73 -16.46
N GLY A 70 4.95 6.48 -16.70
CA GLY A 70 5.86 7.47 -17.31
C GLY A 70 6.15 8.68 -16.42
N LEU A 71 5.97 8.55 -15.10
CA LEU A 71 6.24 9.60 -14.13
C LEU A 71 7.58 9.34 -13.42
N SER A 72 8.31 10.44 -13.18
CA SER A 72 9.47 10.46 -12.30
C SER A 72 9.28 11.52 -11.21
N ARG A 73 9.91 11.29 -10.06
CA ARG A 73 9.94 12.28 -8.98
C ARG A 73 10.76 13.48 -9.42
N TYR A 74 10.25 14.68 -9.19
CA TYR A 74 10.98 15.92 -9.48
C TYR A 74 11.99 16.25 -8.39
N GLU A 75 12.99 17.06 -8.72
CA GLU A 75 13.95 17.56 -7.73
C GLU A 75 13.23 18.43 -6.69
N GLY A 76 13.46 18.17 -5.41
CA GLY A 76 12.81 18.87 -4.30
C GLY A 76 11.34 18.50 -4.04
N GLU A 77 10.74 17.63 -4.86
CA GLU A 77 9.37 17.16 -4.65
C GLU A 77 9.27 16.28 -3.41
N GLU A 78 8.28 16.55 -2.56
CA GLU A 78 7.98 15.74 -1.39
C GLU A 78 7.34 14.39 -1.79
N LEU A 79 7.59 13.33 -1.00
CA LEU A 79 7.22 11.96 -1.40
C LEU A 79 5.70 11.74 -1.48
N GLU A 80 4.94 12.34 -0.57
CA GLU A 80 3.47 12.29 -0.61
C GLU A 80 2.89 13.08 -1.79
N SER A 81 3.53 14.17 -2.19
CA SER A 81 3.15 14.89 -3.43
C SER A 81 3.39 14.01 -4.67
N TYR A 82 4.54 13.34 -4.73
CA TYR A 82 4.81 12.35 -5.79
C TYR A 82 3.79 11.20 -5.77
N ARG A 83 3.44 10.67 -4.59
CA ARG A 83 2.43 9.63 -4.41
C ARG A 83 1.05 10.07 -4.92
N LYS A 84 0.64 11.30 -4.57
CA LYS A 84 -0.62 11.90 -5.05
C LYS A 84 -0.66 12.00 -6.56
N ARG A 85 0.44 12.42 -7.21
CA ARG A 85 0.53 12.47 -8.68
C ARG A 85 0.34 11.10 -9.32
N ILE A 86 1.01 10.07 -8.80
CA ILE A 86 0.88 8.70 -9.29
C ILE A 86 -0.58 8.23 -9.15
N ALA A 87 -1.20 8.49 -8.00
CA ALA A 87 -2.58 8.11 -7.73
C ALA A 87 -3.59 8.83 -8.65
N LEU A 88 -3.36 10.12 -8.92
CA LEU A 88 -4.25 10.96 -9.73
C LEU A 88 -3.98 10.91 -11.24
N HIS A 89 -2.90 10.25 -11.67
CA HIS A 89 -2.43 10.24 -13.05
C HIS A 89 -3.54 9.96 -14.08
N SER A 90 -4.31 8.89 -13.89
CA SER A 90 -5.39 8.52 -14.83
C SER A 90 -6.47 9.59 -14.92
N GLN A 91 -6.84 10.19 -13.80
CA GLN A 91 -7.85 11.24 -13.75
C GLN A 91 -7.36 12.52 -14.44
N VAL A 92 -6.12 12.93 -14.16
CA VAL A 92 -5.49 14.08 -14.83
C VAL A 92 -5.44 13.86 -16.34
N CYS A 93 -5.02 12.68 -16.81
CA CYS A 93 -5.01 12.34 -18.22
C CYS A 93 -6.42 12.39 -18.84
N SER A 94 -7.44 11.87 -18.15
CA SER A 94 -8.83 11.90 -18.66
C SER A 94 -9.40 13.30 -18.76
N LEU A 95 -8.95 14.23 -17.92
CA LEU A 95 -9.36 15.64 -17.91
C LEU A 95 -8.43 16.52 -18.76
N GLY A 96 -7.55 15.92 -19.56
CA GLY A 96 -6.61 16.63 -20.42
C GLY A 96 -7.31 17.66 -21.32
N GLY A 97 -6.80 18.89 -21.32
CA GLY A 97 -7.38 20.01 -22.09
C GLY A 97 -8.51 20.77 -21.39
N THR A 98 -8.88 20.41 -20.17
CA THR A 98 -9.88 21.12 -19.37
C THR A 98 -9.22 21.96 -18.26
N ASN A 99 -9.89 23.03 -17.82
CA ASN A 99 -9.44 23.82 -16.68
C ASN A 99 -9.40 22.99 -15.38
N GLU A 100 -10.34 22.05 -15.21
CA GLU A 100 -10.36 21.14 -14.07
C GLU A 100 -9.14 20.22 -14.03
N GLY A 101 -8.74 19.68 -15.19
CA GLY A 101 -7.54 18.86 -15.33
C GLY A 101 -6.27 19.64 -14.99
N ILE A 102 -6.17 20.90 -15.43
CA ILE A 102 -5.05 21.80 -15.08
C ILE A 102 -5.00 22.01 -13.56
N ILE A 103 -6.12 22.38 -12.93
CA ILE A 103 -6.19 22.61 -11.49
C ILE A 103 -5.83 21.33 -10.72
N LEU A 104 -6.34 20.17 -11.13
CA LEU A 104 -6.06 18.89 -10.50
C LEU A 104 -4.57 18.52 -10.60
N ALA A 105 -3.96 18.72 -11.76
CA ALA A 105 -2.53 18.48 -11.96
C ALA A 105 -1.67 19.34 -11.03
N VAL A 106 -1.99 20.64 -10.92
CA VAL A 106 -1.23 21.57 -10.07
C VAL A 106 -1.45 21.26 -8.59
N LYS A 107 -2.67 20.91 -8.18
CA LYS A 107 -2.95 20.44 -6.80
C LYS A 107 -2.19 19.17 -6.43
N SER A 108 -2.01 18.25 -7.38
CA SER A 108 -1.25 17.02 -7.13
C SER A 108 0.22 17.28 -6.81
N LEU A 109 0.78 18.43 -7.23
CA LEU A 109 2.14 18.87 -6.90
C LEU A 109 2.24 19.54 -5.53
N GLY A 110 1.14 19.73 -4.80
CA GLY A 110 1.10 20.35 -3.48
C GLY A 110 0.70 21.84 -3.46
N TYR A 111 0.24 22.38 -4.58
CA TYR A 111 -0.27 23.76 -4.66
C TYR A 111 -1.80 23.78 -4.56
N ASP A 112 -2.35 24.13 -3.39
CA ASP A 112 -3.80 24.07 -3.17
C ASP A 112 -4.56 25.30 -3.71
N ASN A 113 -3.94 26.47 -3.69
CA ASN A 113 -4.53 27.75 -4.11
C ASN A 113 -4.15 28.07 -5.56
N VAL A 114 -4.92 27.54 -6.51
CA VAL A 114 -4.66 27.65 -7.94
C VAL A 114 -5.84 28.31 -8.65
N ALA A 115 -5.54 29.26 -9.52
CA ALA A 115 -6.51 29.88 -10.43
C ALA A 115 -6.01 29.80 -11.87
N VAL A 116 -6.91 29.53 -12.80
CA VAL A 116 -6.63 29.59 -14.24
C VAL A 116 -7.00 30.98 -14.73
N ILE A 117 -6.01 31.72 -15.24
CA ILE A 117 -6.19 33.10 -15.73
C ILE A 117 -5.97 33.09 -17.24
N PRO A 118 -6.92 33.64 -18.04
CA PRO A 118 -6.71 33.82 -19.48
C PRO A 118 -5.51 34.72 -19.77
N ALA A 119 -4.72 34.40 -20.79
CA ALA A 119 -3.51 35.18 -21.12
C ALA A 119 -3.78 36.67 -21.35
N ARG A 120 -4.93 37.02 -21.95
CA ARG A 120 -5.36 38.42 -22.13
C ARG A 120 -5.44 39.17 -20.78
N GLU A 121 -6.00 38.53 -19.75
CA GLU A 121 -6.18 39.14 -18.42
C GLU A 121 -4.87 39.21 -17.64
N TYR A 122 -3.89 38.36 -17.99
CA TYR A 122 -2.57 38.37 -17.38
C TYR A 122 -1.65 39.46 -17.96
N TYR A 123 -1.73 39.70 -19.29
CA TYR A 123 -0.86 40.65 -19.99
C TYR A 123 -1.48 42.03 -20.25
N GLY A 124 -2.81 42.20 -20.12
CA GLY A 124 -3.53 43.47 -20.31
C GLY A 124 -4.81 43.31 -21.13
#